data_AF-A0A353R2Y4-F1
#
_entry.id   AF-A0A353R2Y4-F1
#
_cell.length_a   1.000
_cell.length_b   1.000
_cell.length_c   1.000
_cell.angle_alpha   90.00
_cell.angle_beta   90.00
_cell.angle_gamma   90.00
#
_symmetry.space_group_name_H-M   'P 1'
#
loop_
_entity.id
_entity.type
_entity.pdbx_description
1 polymer ?
#
loop_
_entity_poly.entity_id
_entity_poly.type
_entity_poly.pdbx_seq_one_letter_code
_entity_poly.pdbx_strand_id
1 'polypeptide(L)' 'MRRSGSDAIVLAGSVGAYWPTFEEELAGLIQRAKVPVLVGGHLSTLHRDAVTRAGAIVLGSEMSQAFRRLGQALMPPE' A
#
# COMPACT_ATOMS: atom_id res chain seq x y z
N MET A 1 10.42 -15.50 -11.05
CA MET A 1 9.10 -15.96 -10.53
C MET A 1 8.97 -15.49 -9.09
N ARG A 2 7.81 -14.97 -8.65
CA ARG A 2 7.63 -14.54 -7.24
C ARG A 2 7.48 -15.77 -6.34
N ARG A 3 8.07 -15.74 -5.14
CA ARG A 3 8.07 -16.89 -4.20
C ARG A 3 6.68 -17.20 -3.63
N SER A 4 5.87 -16.19 -3.34
CA SER A 4 4.60 -16.36 -2.63
C SER A 4 3.38 -16.57 -3.53
N GLY A 5 3.48 -16.25 -4.83
CA GLY A 5 2.31 -16.24 -5.73
C GLY A 5 1.23 -15.21 -5.35
N SER A 6 1.52 -14.24 -4.48
CA SER A 6 0.52 -13.29 -3.98
C SER A 6 0.06 -12.29 -5.05
N ASP A 7 -1.24 -11.99 -5.03
CA ASP A 7 -1.90 -11.01 -5.92
C ASP A 7 -1.73 -9.55 -5.47
N ALA A 8 -1.31 -9.33 -4.22
CA ALA A 8 -1.03 -8.00 -3.68
C ALA A 8 -0.02 -8.04 -2.52
N ILE A 9 0.50 -6.86 -2.17
CA ILE A 9 1.35 -6.63 -0.99
C ILE A 9 0.64 -5.63 -0.08
N VAL A 10 0.55 -5.93 1.21
CA VAL A 10 0.07 -5.00 2.23
C VAL A 10 1.23 -4.61 3.14
N LEU A 11 1.57 -3.32 3.17
CA LEU A 11 2.52 -2.73 4.11
C LEU A 11 1.74 -2.18 5.31
N ALA A 12 1.95 -2.77 6.48
CA ALA A 12 1.38 -2.28 7.74
C ALA A 12 2.36 -1.27 8.37
N GLY A 13 2.03 0.03 8.29
CA GLY A 13 2.87 1.11 8.82
C GLY A 13 2.34 1.70 10.12
N SER A 14 3.15 1.71 11.17
CA SER A 14 2.87 2.39 12.45
C SER A 14 3.36 3.85 12.45
N VAL A 15 2.96 4.61 13.47
CA VAL A 15 3.44 5.98 13.72
C VAL A 15 4.94 5.90 14.02
N GLY A 16 5.78 6.51 13.18
CA GLY A 16 7.24 6.49 13.31
C GLY A 16 7.98 5.83 12.14
N ALA A 17 7.27 5.12 11.26
CA ALA A 17 7.84 4.50 10.07
C ALA A 17 7.90 5.45 8.86
N TYR A 18 8.16 6.74 9.08
CA TYR A 18 8.38 7.70 8.00
C TYR A 18 9.82 8.18 8.03
N TRP A 19 10.53 7.93 6.95
CA TRP A 19 11.92 8.32 6.76
C TRP A 19 12.08 9.07 5.44
N PRO A 20 13.15 9.88 5.27
CA PRO A 20 13.27 10.80 4.13
C PRO A 20 13.14 10.14 2.75
N THR A 21 13.52 8.87 2.61
CA THR A 21 13.47 8.12 1.35
C THR A 21 12.20 7.28 1.18
N PHE A 22 11.23 7.35 2.10
CA PHE A 22 10.03 6.51 2.09
C PHE A 22 9.27 6.56 0.74
N GLU A 23 9.03 7.76 0.21
CA GLU A 23 8.29 7.93 -1.05
C GLU A 23 9.03 7.30 -2.25
N GLU A 24 10.34 7.49 -2.32
CA GLU A 24 11.20 6.93 -3.38
C GLU A 24 11.32 5.40 -3.28
N GLU A 25 11.51 4.88 -2.07
CA GLU A 25 11.60 3.45 -1.82
C GLU A 25 10.27 2.73 -2.10
N LEU A 26 9.15 3.36 -1.71
CA LEU A 26 7.82 2.84 -1.99
C LEU A 26 7.54 2.82 -3.50
N ALA A 27 7.88 3.89 -4.21
CA ALA A 27 7.76 3.94 -5.67
C ALA A 27 8.63 2.84 -6.33
N GLY A 28 9.87 2.66 -5.87
CA GLY A 28 10.75 1.60 -6.34
C GLY A 28 10.19 0.20 -6.06
N LEU A 29 9.56 -0.03 -4.90
CA LEU A 29 8.88 -1.28 -4.59
C LEU A 29 7.74 -1.56 -5.56
N ILE A 30 6.87 -0.57 -5.81
CA ILE A 30 5.71 -0.70 -6.70
C ILE A 30 6.13 -1.10 -8.11
N GLN A 31 7.14 -0.43 -8.65
CA GLN A 31 7.68 -0.73 -9.98
C GLN A 31 8.20 -2.17 -10.10
N ARG A 32 8.87 -2.67 -9.06
CA ARG A 32 9.41 -4.04 -9.02
C ARG A 32 8.35 -5.10 -8.73
N ALA A 33 7.39 -4.77 -7.88
CA ALA A 33 6.41 -5.72 -7.38
C ALA A 33 5.53 -6.26 -8.50
N LYS A 34 5.10 -5.43 -9.46
CA LYS A 34 4.14 -5.78 -10.54
C LYS A 34 2.80 -6.34 -10.02
N VAL A 35 2.47 -6.06 -8.76
CA VAL A 35 1.16 -6.30 -8.13
C VAL A 35 0.81 -5.06 -7.32
N PRO A 36 -0.48 -4.81 -7.05
CA PRO A 36 -0.90 -3.73 -6.18
C PRO A 36 -0.17 -3.76 -4.84
N VAL A 37 0.36 -2.59 -4.44
CA VAL A 37 0.91 -2.36 -3.11
C VAL A 37 -0.07 -1.46 -2.36
N LEU A 38 -0.50 -1.92 -1.20
CA LEU A 38 -1.43 -1.23 -0.33
C LEU A 38 -0.72 -0.87 0.97
N VAL A 39 -0.93 0.35 1.46
CA VAL A 39 -0.33 0.80 2.73
C VAL A 39 -1.45 1.06 3.72
N GLY A 40 -1.41 0.40 4.86
CA GLY A 40 -2.37 0.55 5.95
C GLY A 40 -1.74 1.06 7.23
N GLY A 41 -2.59 1.26 8.23
CA GLY A 41 -2.21 1.80 9.52
C GLY A 41 -2.07 3.32 9.50
N HIS A 42 -1.61 3.85 10.62
CA HIS A 42 -1.57 5.29 10.86
C HIS A 42 -0.61 6.02 9.91
N LEU A 43 0.45 5.35 9.44
CA LEU A 43 1.37 5.86 8.41
C LEU A 43 0.61 6.27 7.13
N SER A 44 -0.30 5.40 6.67
CA SER A 44 -1.08 5.64 5.45
C SER A 44 -2.05 6.83 5.58
N THR A 45 -2.49 7.12 6.81
CA THR A 45 -3.37 8.25 7.10
C THR A 45 -2.58 9.55 7.22
N LEU A 46 -1.45 9.55 7.94
CA LEU A 46 -0.60 10.73 8.13
C LEU A 46 0.11 11.17 6.84
N HIS A 47 0.55 10.22 6.03
CA HIS A 47 1.33 10.48 4.82
C HIS A 47 0.55 10.08 3.56
N ARG A 48 -0.78 10.26 3.59
CA ARG A 48 -1.70 9.90 2.49
C ARG A 48 -1.18 10.37 1.14
N ASP A 49 -0.79 11.64 1.03
CA ASP A 49 -0.37 12.23 -0.25
C ASP A 49 0.91 11.59 -0.77
N ALA A 50 1.89 11.31 0.10
CA ALA A 50 3.14 10.65 -0.29
C ALA A 50 2.88 9.20 -0.74
N VAL A 51 2.03 8.46 0.00
CA VAL A 51 1.63 7.10 -0.38
C VAL A 51 0.92 7.09 -1.73
N THR A 52 -0.01 8.02 -1.95
CA THR A 52 -0.74 8.14 -3.22
C THR A 52 0.18 8.54 -4.38
N ARG A 53 1.08 9.52 -4.19
CA ARG A 53 2.05 9.92 -5.23
C ARG A 53 3.02 8.81 -5.61
N ALA A 54 3.44 7.99 -4.65
CA ALA A 54 4.25 6.81 -4.93
C ALA A 54 3.51 5.76 -5.79
N GLY A 55 2.18 5.83 -5.88
CA GLY A 55 1.33 4.91 -6.63
C GLY A 55 0.75 3.76 -5.79
N ALA A 56 0.85 3.84 -4.45
CA ALA A 56 0.26 2.85 -3.56
C ALA A 56 -1.21 3.17 -3.25
N ILE A 57 -1.95 2.12 -2.88
CA ILE A 57 -3.35 2.23 -2.44
C ILE A 57 -3.38 2.50 -0.93
N VAL A 58 -4.00 3.60 -0.52
CA VAL A 58 -4.16 3.96 0.89
C VAL A 58 -5.30 3.15 1.51
N LEU A 59 -5.00 2.30 2.49
CA LEU A 59 -6.00 1.53 3.25
C LEU A 59 -6.58 2.31 4.43
N GLY A 60 -5.82 3.23 5.01
CA GLY A 60 -6.16 3.91 6.26
C GLY A 60 -5.87 3.05 7.49
N SER A 61 -6.29 3.55 8.65
CA SER A 61 -6.08 2.88 9.95
C SER A 61 -7.23 1.96 10.37
N GLU A 62 -8.41 2.10 9.79
CA GLU A 62 -9.60 1.33 10.18
C GLU A 62 -9.71 0.02 9.42
N MET A 63 -9.74 -1.08 10.16
CA MET A 63 -9.70 -2.44 9.61
C MET A 63 -10.87 -2.72 8.65
N SER A 64 -12.10 -2.31 8.99
CA SER A 64 -13.26 -2.49 8.13
C SER A 64 -13.15 -1.73 6.80
N GLN A 65 -12.55 -0.54 6.81
CA GLN A 65 -12.30 0.22 5.57
C GLN A 65 -11.18 -0.42 4.74
N ALA A 66 -10.13 -0.89 5.41
CA ALA A 66 -9.01 -1.56 4.76
C ALA A 66 -9.48 -2.81 4.00
N PHE A 67 -10.31 -3.66 4.61
CA PHE A 67 -10.86 -4.85 3.93
C PHE A 67 -11.74 -4.51 2.73
N ARG A 68 -12.57 -3.45 2.82
CA ARG A 68 -13.36 -2.99 1.68
C ARG A 68 -12.48 -2.56 0.50
N ARG A 69 -11.44 -1.77 0.77
CA ARG A 69 -10.50 -1.31 -0.26
C ARG A 69 -9.65 -2.44 -0.84
N LEU A 70 -9.27 -3.42 -0.01
CA LEU A 70 -8.61 -4.65 -0.46
C LEU A 70 -9.50 -5.42 -1.44
N GLY A 71 -10.79 -5.60 -1.11
CA GLY A 71 -11.74 -6.23 -2.02
C GLY A 71 -11.82 -5.50 -3.37
N GLN A 72 -11.93 -4.17 -3.35
CA GLN A 72 -11.98 -3.35 -4.57
C GLN A 72 -10.69 -3.43 -5.40
N ALA A 73 -9.52 -3.55 -4.76
CA ALA A 73 -8.23 -3.60 -5.44
C ALA A 73 -7.94 -4.97 -6.08
N LEU A 74 -8.55 -6.05 -5.56
CA LEU A 74 -8.32 -7.43 -6.00
C LEU A 74 -9.39 -7.96 -6.95
N MET A 75 -10.57 -7.33 -7.00
CA MET A 75 -11.61 -7.70 -7.97
C MET A 75 -11.33 -7.05 -9.33
N PRO A 76 -11.46 -7.80 -10.44
CA PRO A 76 -11.37 -7.20 -11.77
C PRO A 76 -12.52 -6.20 -11.97
N PRO A 77 -12.32 -5.13 -12.77
CA PRO A 77 -13.43 -4.31 -13.23
C PRO A 77 -14.37 -5.19 -14.07
N GLU A 78 -15.68 -5.06 -13.82
CA GLU A 78 -16.73 -5.66 -14.66
C GLU A 78 -16.70 -5.09 -16.09
#